data_AF-A0A972LWA1-F1
#
_entry.id   AF-A0A972LWA1-F1
#
_cell.length_a   1.000
_cell.length_b   1.000
_cell.length_c   1.000
_cell.angle_alpha   90.00
_cell.angle_beta   90.00
_cell.angle_gamma   90.00
#
_symmetry.space_group_name_H-M   'P 1'
#
loop_
_entity.id
_entity.type
_entity.pdbx_description
1 polymer ?
#
loop_
_entity_poly.entity_id
_entity_poly.type
_entity_poly.pdbx_seq_one_letter_code
_entity_poly.pdbx_strand_id
1 'polypeptide(L)'
;MVLFRSTDGGHNWRPEELGSYYGEMYPALLRLNDDRLLLTFTLRTAVAPNVKPLGVRCLVGHETDDGFDFDFKHDRIMISAKTPEDSLSGGGFGPTVQLDDGTLLTAHSYAGKDHYPTDLRIEVVRWRLPETK
;
A
#
# COMPACT_ATOMS: atom_id res chain seq x y z
N MET A 1 6.61 -8.10 0.17
CA MET A 1 7.12 -7.42 1.38
C MET A 1 7.65 -8.49 2.33
N VAL A 2 8.64 -8.16 3.17
CA VAL A 2 9.15 -9.10 4.17
C VAL A 2 8.74 -8.61 5.55
N LEU A 3 8.12 -9.47 6.34
CA LEU A 3 7.69 -9.18 7.70
C LEU A 3 8.50 -10.04 8.67
N PHE A 4 8.82 -9.44 9.82
CA PHE A 4 9.34 -10.16 10.96
C PHE A 4 8.46 -9.85 12.17
N ARG A 5 8.24 -10.86 13.00
CA ARG A 5 7.48 -10.72 14.25
C ARG A 5 8.35 -11.06 15.45
N SER A 6 8.15 -10.28 16.50
CA SER A 6 8.61 -10.57 17.84
C SER A 6 7.40 -10.79 18.76
N THR A 7 7.53 -11.72 19.70
CA THR A 7 6.55 -11.98 20.76
C THR A 7 7.13 -11.70 22.16
N ASP A 8 8.30 -11.07 22.21
CA ASP A 8 9.08 -10.85 23.43
C ASP A 8 9.57 -9.40 23.52
N GLY A 9 8.74 -8.44 23.10
CA GLY A 9 9.05 -7.02 23.20
C GLY A 9 10.18 -6.55 22.27
N GLY A 10 10.48 -7.31 21.21
CA GLY A 10 11.49 -6.97 20.21
C GLY A 10 12.86 -7.60 20.43
N HIS A 11 13.01 -8.55 21.38
CA HIS A 11 14.30 -9.20 21.66
C HIS A 11 14.67 -10.28 20.63
N ASN A 12 13.70 -11.07 20.17
CA ASN A 12 13.88 -12.08 19.13
C ASN A 12 12.87 -11.89 18.00
N TRP A 13 13.31 -12.17 16.77
CA TRP A 13 12.52 -11.96 15.56
C TRP A 13 12.50 -13.22 14.70
N ARG A 14 11.31 -13.58 14.22
CA ARG A 14 11.13 -14.67 13.26
C ARG A 14 10.47 -14.13 11.98
N PRO A 15 10.83 -14.66 10.80
CA PRO A 15 10.13 -14.30 9.58
C PRO A 15 8.66 -14.70 9.68
N GLU A 16 7.79 -13.89 9.08
CA GLU A 16 6.36 -14.15 8.97
C GLU A 16 5.87 -13.69 7.59
N GLU A 17 4.85 -14.37 7.08
CA GLU A 17 4.29 -14.09 5.76
C GLU A 17 2.99 -13.32 5.90
N LEU A 18 2.87 -12.23 5.14
CA LEU A 18 1.67 -11.39 5.12
C LEU A 18 0.75 -11.69 3.92
N GLY A 19 1.16 -12.58 3.02
CA GLY A 19 0.45 -12.84 1.76
C GLY A 19 0.76 -11.86 0.62
N SER A 20 1.67 -10.91 0.85
CA SER A 20 2.18 -9.99 -0.18
C SER A 20 3.03 -10.69 -1.24
N TYR A 21 3.21 -10.06 -2.40
CA TYR A 21 4.05 -10.59 -3.47
C TYR A 21 5.14 -9.62 -3.95
N TYR A 22 6.03 -10.11 -4.82
CA TYR A 22 7.09 -9.31 -5.42
C TYR A 22 6.54 -8.05 -6.10
N GLY A 23 7.28 -6.95 -5.97
CA GLY A 23 6.92 -5.64 -6.51
C GLY A 23 6.05 -4.78 -5.59
N GLU A 24 5.51 -5.34 -4.51
CA GLU A 24 4.79 -4.60 -3.48
C GLU A 24 5.79 -4.03 -2.47
N MET A 25 5.95 -2.71 -2.51
CA MET A 25 7.02 -1.98 -1.85
C MET A 25 6.49 -0.82 -1.02
N TYR A 26 7.33 -0.37 -0.09
CA TYR A 26 7.09 0.80 0.77
C TYR A 26 5.77 0.73 1.56
N PRO A 27 5.55 -0.35 2.34
CA PRO A 27 4.36 -0.44 3.18
C PRO A 27 4.31 0.72 4.17
N ALA A 28 3.11 1.26 4.38
CA ALA A 28 2.79 2.11 5.51
C ALA A 28 1.46 1.66 6.13
N LEU A 29 1.45 1.54 7.45
CA LEU A 29 0.31 1.09 8.24
C LEU A 29 -0.31 2.28 8.99
N LEU A 30 -1.64 2.40 8.94
CA LEU A 30 -2.42 3.39 9.67
C LEU A 30 -3.57 2.69 10.40
N ARG A 31 -3.76 2.98 11.69
CA ARG A 31 -5.01 2.65 12.37
C ARG A 31 -6.04 3.74 12.05
N LEU A 32 -7.20 3.33 11.57
CA LEU A 32 -8.32 4.21 11.26
C LEU A 32 -9.12 4.53 12.52
N ASN A 33 -9.90 5.61 12.46
CA ASN A 33 -10.78 6.06 13.56
C ASN A 33 -11.87 5.05 13.95
N ASP A 34 -12.11 4.03 13.12
CA ASP A 34 -13.05 2.93 13.40
C ASP A 34 -12.34 1.61 13.72
N ASP A 35 -11.13 1.69 14.26
CA ASP A 35 -10.27 0.59 14.73
C ASP A 35 -9.81 -0.42 13.65
N ARG A 36 -10.23 -0.24 12.41
CA ARG A 36 -9.66 -0.98 11.27
C ARG A 36 -8.23 -0.53 10.99
N LEU A 37 -7.47 -1.39 10.32
CA LEU A 37 -6.16 -1.06 9.80
C LEU A 37 -6.23 -0.73 8.32
N LEU A 38 -5.44 0.24 7.88
CA LEU A 38 -5.18 0.53 6.49
C LEU A 38 -3.70 0.25 6.19
N LEU A 39 -3.44 -0.74 5.35
CA LEU A 39 -2.10 -1.01 4.82
C LEU A 39 -2.01 -0.43 3.42
N THR A 40 -1.19 0.59 3.24
CA THR A 40 -0.87 1.18 1.94
C THR A 40 0.47 0.67 1.44
N PHE A 41 0.60 0.45 0.13
CA PHE A 41 1.85 0.06 -0.50
C PHE A 41 1.85 0.44 -1.98
N THR A 42 3.03 0.54 -2.57
CA THR A 42 3.18 0.72 -4.02
C THR A 42 3.32 -0.64 -4.69
N LEU A 43 2.53 -0.94 -5.72
CA LEU A 43 2.97 -1.88 -6.74
C LEU A 43 3.96 -1.16 -7.67
N ARG A 44 5.24 -1.31 -7.37
CA ARG A 44 6.31 -0.65 -8.12
C ARG A 44 6.71 -1.42 -9.38
N THR A 45 6.55 -2.73 -9.39
CA THR A 45 6.82 -3.61 -10.54
C THR A 45 5.75 -4.70 -10.58
N ALA A 46 5.21 -4.99 -11.77
CA ALA A 46 4.20 -6.02 -11.96
C ALA A 46 4.89 -7.33 -12.38
N VAL A 47 4.95 -8.30 -11.48
CA VAL A 47 5.38 -9.68 -11.75
C VAL A 47 4.28 -10.60 -11.28
N ALA A 48 3.89 -11.57 -12.12
CA ALA A 48 2.81 -12.50 -11.82
C ALA A 48 2.94 -13.07 -10.38
N PRO A 49 1.85 -13.08 -9.58
CA PRO A 49 0.46 -12.81 -9.97
C PRO A 49 0.10 -11.31 -10.01
N ASN A 50 1.00 -10.40 -9.65
CA ASN A 50 0.73 -8.97 -9.76
C ASN A 50 0.65 -8.52 -11.23
N VAL A 51 -0.39 -7.74 -11.52
CA VAL A 51 -0.62 -7.13 -12.83
C VAL A 51 -0.61 -5.60 -12.74
N LYS A 52 -0.39 -4.98 -13.90
CA LYS A 52 -0.56 -3.54 -14.11
C LYS A 52 -2.04 -3.13 -13.86
N PRO A 53 -2.33 -1.85 -13.58
CA PRO A 53 -1.41 -0.71 -13.55
C PRO A 53 -0.49 -0.68 -12.32
N LEU A 54 0.69 -0.08 -12.50
CA LEU A 54 1.60 0.26 -11.40
C LEU A 54 1.06 1.48 -10.63
N GLY A 55 1.39 1.57 -9.35
CA GLY A 55 1.00 2.70 -8.52
C GLY A 55 0.65 2.30 -7.09
N VAL A 56 -0.12 3.15 -6.41
CA VAL A 56 -0.40 3.00 -4.98
C VAL A 56 -1.70 2.24 -4.77
N ARG A 57 -1.66 1.30 -3.84
CA ARG A 57 -2.78 0.45 -3.44
C ARG A 57 -2.92 0.46 -1.93
N CYS A 58 -4.08 0.03 -1.46
CA CYS A 58 -4.28 -0.27 -0.06
C CYS A 58 -5.14 -1.52 0.15
N LEU A 59 -5.04 -2.05 1.36
CA LEU A 59 -5.88 -3.10 1.92
C LEU A 59 -6.47 -2.56 3.22
N VAL A 60 -7.70 -2.94 3.50
CA VAL A 60 -8.31 -2.76 4.82
C VAL A 60 -8.15 -4.08 5.57
N GLY A 61 -7.79 -3.99 6.84
CA GLY A 61 -7.60 -5.15 7.70
C GLY A 61 -8.07 -4.85 9.12
N HIS A 62 -7.75 -5.75 10.03
CA HIS A 62 -8.09 -5.63 11.44
C HIS A 62 -6.95 -6.15 12.30
N GLU A 63 -6.84 -5.63 13.51
CA GLU A 63 -5.98 -6.20 14.54
C GLU A 63 -6.59 -7.49 15.09
N THR A 64 -5.73 -8.42 15.46
CA THR A 64 -6.06 -9.65 16.16
C THR A 64 -5.27 -9.71 17.46
N ASP A 65 -5.63 -10.62 18.38
CA ASP A 65 -4.88 -10.83 19.63
C ASP A 65 -3.39 -11.15 19.38
N ASP A 66 -3.09 -11.68 18.19
CA ASP A 66 -1.78 -12.11 17.76
C ASP A 66 -1.16 -11.21 16.67
N GLY A 67 -1.75 -10.08 16.31
CA GLY A 67 -1.18 -9.18 15.31
C GLY A 67 -2.23 -8.53 14.43
N PHE A 68 -2.20 -8.82 13.14
CA PHE A 68 -3.08 -8.20 12.16
C PHE A 68 -3.33 -9.13 10.97
N ASP A 69 -4.50 -8.97 10.36
CA ASP A 69 -4.92 -9.74 9.20
C ASP A 69 -5.34 -8.82 8.04
N PHE A 70 -4.97 -9.23 6.82
CA PHE A 70 -5.25 -8.52 5.57
C PHE A 70 -5.52 -9.51 4.44
N ASP A 71 -6.58 -9.28 3.65
CA ASP A 71 -6.86 -10.09 2.45
C ASP A 71 -6.14 -9.53 1.21
N PHE A 72 -4.93 -10.04 0.94
CA PHE A 72 -4.15 -9.67 -0.25
C PHE A 72 -4.77 -10.13 -1.58
N LYS A 73 -5.75 -11.03 -1.54
CA LYS A 73 -6.33 -11.65 -2.72
C LYS A 73 -7.56 -10.89 -3.22
N HIS A 74 -8.39 -10.37 -2.32
CA HIS A 74 -9.67 -9.76 -2.69
C HIS A 74 -9.74 -8.24 -2.42
N ASP A 75 -9.05 -7.71 -1.40
CA ASP A 75 -9.34 -6.36 -0.89
C ASP A 75 -8.45 -5.24 -1.45
N ARG A 76 -7.97 -5.41 -2.70
CA ARG A 76 -6.96 -4.53 -3.29
C ARG A 76 -7.59 -3.27 -3.88
N ILE A 77 -7.67 -2.21 -3.08
CA ILE A 77 -8.14 -0.89 -3.51
C ILE A 77 -6.98 -0.15 -4.17
N MET A 78 -7.26 0.53 -5.30
CA MET A 78 -6.28 1.29 -6.06
C MET A 78 -6.44 2.79 -5.79
N ILE A 79 -5.39 3.41 -5.24
CA ILE A 79 -5.36 4.84 -4.93
C ILE A 79 -4.81 5.63 -6.12
N SER A 80 -3.81 5.09 -6.82
CA SER A 80 -3.26 5.71 -8.03
C SER A 80 -2.80 4.67 -9.05
N ALA A 81 -3.02 4.98 -10.33
CA ALA A 81 -2.64 4.19 -11.50
C ALA A 81 -2.05 5.05 -12.62
N LYS A 82 -1.43 6.19 -12.26
CA LYS A 82 -0.98 7.19 -13.24
C LYS A 82 0.34 6.86 -13.92
N THR A 83 1.07 5.85 -13.44
CA THR A 83 2.30 5.39 -14.08
C THR A 83 1.95 4.77 -15.44
N PRO A 84 2.62 5.17 -16.55
CA PRO A 84 2.31 4.64 -17.87
C PRO A 84 2.37 3.11 -17.97
N GLU A 85 1.50 2.54 -18.78
CA GLU A 85 1.34 1.09 -18.98
C GLU A 85 2.56 0.40 -19.58
N ASP A 86 3.47 1.11 -20.23
CA ASP A 86 4.74 0.61 -20.77
C ASP A 86 5.90 0.75 -19.77
N SER A 87 5.69 1.41 -18.63
CA SER A 87 6.71 1.52 -17.58
C SER A 87 6.99 0.15 -16.94
N LEU A 88 8.27 -0.17 -16.75
CA LEU A 88 8.72 -1.36 -16.02
C LEU A 88 8.82 -1.12 -14.51
N SER A 89 8.97 0.14 -14.12
CA SER A 89 9.01 0.58 -12.73
C SER A 89 8.32 1.93 -12.60
N GLY A 90 7.56 2.10 -11.52
CA GLY A 90 6.88 3.34 -11.21
C GLY A 90 7.58 4.19 -10.15
N GLY A 91 6.92 5.29 -9.80
CA GLY A 91 7.17 5.98 -8.53
C GLY A 91 6.78 5.11 -7.33
N GLY A 92 6.68 5.70 -6.15
CA GLY A 92 6.46 4.91 -4.95
C GLY A 92 5.98 5.69 -3.75
N PHE A 93 6.11 5.03 -2.60
CA PHE A 93 5.57 5.44 -1.32
C PHE A 93 4.03 5.45 -1.32
N GLY A 94 3.47 5.75 -0.17
CA GLY A 94 2.04 5.94 0.01
C GLY A 94 1.66 6.25 1.46
N PRO A 95 2.47 6.96 2.27
CA PRO A 95 2.06 7.33 3.61
C PRO A 95 0.69 8.00 3.54
N THR A 96 -0.20 7.52 4.40
CA THR A 96 -1.60 7.95 4.42
C THR A 96 -1.95 8.42 5.81
N VAL A 97 -2.71 9.50 5.90
CA VAL A 97 -3.29 10.02 7.14
C VAL A 97 -4.81 10.12 6.99
N GLN A 98 -5.54 9.91 8.08
CA GLN A 98 -6.96 10.17 8.14
C GLN A 98 -7.22 11.56 8.72
N LEU A 99 -8.12 12.31 8.09
CA LEU A 99 -8.58 13.62 8.53
C LEU A 99 -9.85 13.49 9.40
N ASP A 100 -10.16 14.54 10.16
CA ASP A 100 -11.32 14.59 11.07
C ASP A 100 -12.67 14.35 10.36
N ASP A 101 -12.77 14.68 9.07
CA ASP A 101 -13.98 14.46 8.28
C ASP A 101 -14.09 13.02 7.71
N GLY A 102 -13.20 12.14 8.15
CA GLY A 102 -13.12 10.74 7.74
C GLY A 102 -12.49 10.51 6.37
N THR A 103 -12.04 11.56 5.66
CA THR A 103 -11.27 11.38 4.41
C THR A 103 -9.83 10.96 4.70
N LEU A 104 -9.19 10.39 3.69
CA LEU A 104 -7.81 9.96 3.71
C LEU A 104 -7.00 10.85 2.77
N LEU A 105 -5.79 11.24 3.18
CA LEU A 105 -4.80 11.88 2.34
C LEU A 105 -3.62 10.93 2.14
N THR A 106 -3.32 10.61 0.88
CA THR A 106 -2.16 9.80 0.51
C THR A 106 -1.22 10.63 -0.35
N ALA A 107 0.04 10.76 0.08
CA ALA A 107 1.09 11.39 -0.71
C ALA A 107 1.95 10.30 -1.37
N HIS A 108 2.22 10.44 -2.67
CA HIS A 108 3.04 9.46 -3.39
C HIS A 108 3.67 10.06 -4.63
N SER A 109 4.61 9.31 -5.22
CA SER A 109 5.20 9.63 -6.51
C SER A 109 4.78 8.64 -7.60
N TYR A 110 4.82 9.08 -8.85
CA TYR A 110 4.55 8.26 -10.03
C TYR A 110 5.44 8.69 -11.19
N ALA A 111 5.69 7.77 -12.14
CA ALA A 111 6.40 8.13 -13.36
C ALA A 111 5.44 8.81 -14.33
N GLY A 112 5.85 9.92 -14.93
CA GLY A 112 5.11 10.56 -16.01
C GLY A 112 5.44 9.96 -17.37
N LYS A 113 5.10 10.68 -18.45
CA LYS A 113 5.17 10.17 -19.82
C LYS A 113 6.60 9.89 -20.29
N ASP A 114 7.58 10.67 -19.81
CA ASP A 114 8.98 10.47 -20.19
C ASP A 114 9.70 9.45 -19.27
N HIS A 115 8.91 8.68 -18.50
CA HIS A 115 9.32 7.61 -17.59
C HIS A 115 10.28 8.02 -16.46
N TYR A 116 10.37 7.14 -15.45
CA TYR A 116 11.39 7.24 -14.41
C TYR A 116 12.78 6.87 -14.98
N PRO A 117 13.87 7.55 -14.58
CA PRO A 117 13.96 8.57 -13.53
C PRO A 117 13.77 10.03 -14.01
N THR A 118 13.55 10.26 -15.29
CA THR A 118 13.56 11.60 -15.90
C THR A 118 12.29 12.42 -15.67
N ASP A 119 11.14 11.77 -15.55
CA ASP A 119 9.84 12.40 -15.26
C ASP A 119 9.21 11.76 -14.02
N LEU A 120 9.77 12.08 -12.85
CA LEU A 120 9.20 11.72 -11.56
C LEU A 120 8.26 12.83 -11.08
N ARG A 121 7.01 12.48 -10.81
CA ARG A 121 5.98 13.40 -10.34
C ARG A 121 5.53 13.01 -8.93
N ILE A 122 5.05 13.99 -8.18
CA ILE A 122 4.50 13.80 -6.84
C ILE A 122 3.09 14.36 -6.83
N GLU A 123 2.18 13.67 -6.15
CA GLU A 123 0.83 14.17 -5.90
C GLU A 123 0.37 13.83 -4.48
N VAL A 124 -0.67 14.53 -4.05
CA VAL A 124 -1.43 14.21 -2.84
C VAL A 124 -2.87 13.99 -3.25
N VAL A 125 -3.40 12.80 -2.95
CA VAL A 125 -4.77 12.42 -3.28
C VAL A 125 -5.60 12.42 -2.00
N ARG A 126 -6.73 13.12 -2.03
CA ARG A 126 -7.78 13.03 -1.00
C ARG A 126 -8.87 12.09 -1.45
N TRP A 127 -9.19 11.10 -0.63
CA TRP A 127 -10.14 10.04 -0.98
C TRP A 127 -10.90 9.54 0.25
N ARG A 128 -11.87 8.65 0.04
CA ARG A 128 -12.61 7.94 1.09
C ARG A 128 -12.57 6.45 0.80
N LEU A 129 -12.60 5.64 1.86
CA LEU A 129 -12.82 4.20 1.68
C LEU A 129 -14.16 3.96 0.97
N PRO A 130 -14.23 3.01 0.03
CA PRO A 130 -15.49 2.60 -0.57
C PRO A 130 -16.46 2.09 0.51
N GLU A 131 -17.74 2.41 0.37
CA GLU A 131 -18.79 1.82 1.20
C GLU A 131 -18.94 0.33 0.81
N THR A 132 -18.87 -0.56 1.80
CA THR A 132 -19.29 -1.95 1.62
C THR A 132 -20.81 -1.99 1.55
N LYS A 133 -21.36 -2.49 0.44
CA LYS A 133 -22.79 -2.75 0.30
C LYS A 133 -23.21 -4.02 1.03
#